data_AF-A0A8T8WSZ5-F1
#
_entry.id   AF-A0A8T8WSZ5-F1
#
_cell.length_a   1.000
_cell.length_b   1.000
_cell.length_c   1.000
_cell.angle_alpha   90.00
_cell.angle_beta   90.00
_cell.angle_gamma   90.00
#
_symmetry.space_group_name_H-M   'P 1'
#
loop_
_entity.id
_entity.type
_entity.pdbx_description
1 polymer ?
#
loop_
_entity_poly.entity_id
_entity_poly.type
_entity_poly.pdbx_seq_one_letter_code
_entity_poly.pdbx_strand_id
1 'polypeptide(L)'
;MVSVGYDGGDEKAHVTTACKGRRCVVRISEDYFYKSPITLETYREVTQTMFDADEDRATCDHAADQLYRWALRPFEDWMKRLEQPTYAGPFPTLAHYLDPPEHRWKLYVVEEVPEPFLDYDVPPRRDQQLGVWLPRYELHPDWRLFKPEEILASPADDDEEELEKPPTMVWPRSSTVAGDMPMCYFKPLQRWRWQHAVREMETYKALHEVENLDDLRVPRVCGVVMGDRKGSYLGLLISYVENAGTLESLVGPEMPLDYRRDFLVQLTETLDLLHELGLTWGDARPSNVLIDPNDGAWVVDFGGAHDESRIGDWVSKRHLHTPLGDREGLYNITRMLMAGIVDMPSLPLDDDATTDEEVGDNDEDTDEDEDEDDEDEEEGLEELDGVRKSEDLEQLDGLAKFDELANDDHSIACDPHPGVE
;
A
#
# COMPACT_ATOMS: atom_id res chain seq x y z
N MET A 1 0.39 9.55 14.69
CA MET A 1 0.27 8.11 14.47
C MET A 1 1.42 7.40 15.16
N VAL A 2 1.07 6.83 16.30
CA VAL A 2 1.92 5.97 17.11
C VAL A 2 1.71 4.55 16.61
N SER A 3 2.79 3.80 16.42
CA SER A 3 2.67 2.34 16.28
C SER A 3 3.30 1.65 17.46
N VAL A 4 2.57 0.67 18.00
CA VAL A 4 3.09 -0.26 18.98
C VAL A 4 3.14 -1.61 18.28
N GLY A 5 4.32 -2.21 18.25
CA GLY A 5 4.55 -3.52 17.64
C GLY A 5 5.19 -4.47 18.64
N TYR A 6 5.01 -5.76 18.41
CA TYR A 6 5.61 -6.81 19.22
C TYR A 6 6.22 -7.86 18.32
N ASP A 7 7.48 -8.16 18.59
CA ASP A 7 8.18 -9.25 17.91
C ASP A 7 8.09 -10.49 18.80
N GLY A 8 7.21 -11.43 18.42
CA GLY A 8 6.97 -12.66 19.16
C GLY A 8 8.15 -13.64 19.15
N GLY A 9 9.07 -13.52 18.20
CA GLY A 9 10.31 -14.33 18.20
C GLY A 9 11.33 -13.85 19.23
N ASP A 10 11.21 -12.58 19.65
CA ASP A 10 12.23 -11.87 20.42
C ASP A 10 11.69 -11.34 21.77
N GLU A 11 10.40 -11.56 22.07
CA GLU A 11 9.65 -11.06 23.25
C GLU A 11 9.85 -9.56 23.52
N LYS A 12 9.89 -8.76 22.44
CA LYS A 12 10.21 -7.33 22.50
C LYS A 12 9.05 -6.49 21.96
N ALA A 13 8.51 -5.64 22.82
CA ALA A 13 7.65 -4.56 22.40
C ALA A 13 8.48 -3.37 21.90
N HIS A 14 7.96 -2.66 20.91
CA HIS A 14 8.52 -1.39 20.48
C HIS A 14 7.43 -0.37 20.23
N VAL A 15 7.69 0.86 20.65
CA VAL A 15 6.82 2.01 20.45
C VAL A 15 7.52 2.96 19.48
N THR A 16 6.87 3.26 18.37
CA THR A 16 7.37 4.20 17.37
C THR A 16 6.54 5.47 17.37
N THR A 17 7.21 6.62 17.35
CA THR A 17 6.60 7.94 17.22
C THR A 17 7.43 8.83 16.30
N ALA A 18 6.79 9.82 15.68
CA ALA A 18 7.47 10.89 14.95
C ALA A 18 7.69 12.08 15.89
N CYS A 19 8.86 12.73 15.81
CA CYS A 19 9.13 13.95 16.56
C CYS A 19 10.10 14.83 15.79
N LYS A 20 9.67 16.04 15.41
CA LYS A 20 10.52 17.08 14.79
C LYS A 20 11.33 16.58 13.60
N GLY A 21 10.68 15.96 12.63
CA GLY A 21 11.40 15.46 11.46
C GLY A 21 12.25 14.19 11.72
N ARG A 22 12.01 13.47 12.82
CA ARG A 22 12.75 12.24 13.18
C ARG A 22 11.81 11.13 13.61
N ARG A 23 12.19 9.89 13.33
CA ARG A 23 11.52 8.71 13.89
C ARG A 23 12.17 8.35 15.22
N CYS A 24 11.38 8.25 16.27
CA CYS A 24 11.83 7.81 17.59
C CYS A 24 11.24 6.44 17.90
N VAL A 25 12.10 5.46 18.19
CA VAL A 25 11.71 4.09 18.49
C VAL A 25 12.16 3.75 19.91
N VAL A 26 11.22 3.49 20.80
CA VAL A 26 11.48 3.01 22.17
C VAL A 26 11.30 1.50 22.19
N ARG A 27 12.37 0.77 22.48
CA ARG A 27 12.35 -0.68 22.70
C ARG A 27 12.13 -1.00 24.16
N ILE A 28 11.28 -1.98 24.40
CA ILE A 28 10.89 -2.47 25.71
C ILE A 28 11.05 -3.99 25.67
N SER A 29 11.65 -4.57 26.71
CA SER A 29 11.89 -5.99 26.83
C SER A 29 11.84 -6.36 28.31
N GLU A 30 11.42 -7.58 28.62
CA GLU A 30 11.45 -8.09 29.99
C GLU A 30 12.86 -8.04 30.61
N ASP A 31 13.90 -8.23 29.78
CA ASP A 31 15.31 -8.15 30.18
C ASP A 31 15.71 -6.76 30.73
N TYR A 32 14.92 -5.73 30.47
CA TYR A 32 15.20 -4.35 30.90
C TYR A 32 14.56 -4.02 32.26
N PHE A 33 13.87 -4.96 32.89
CA PHE A 33 13.26 -4.80 34.21
C PHE A 33 14.18 -5.32 35.30
N TYR A 34 14.76 -4.41 36.10
CA TYR A 34 15.67 -4.75 37.17
C TYR A 34 15.03 -4.48 38.54
N LYS A 35 14.76 -5.55 39.30
CA LYS A 35 14.09 -5.49 40.62
C LYS A 35 12.73 -4.76 40.56
N SER A 36 11.99 -4.97 39.48
CA SER A 36 10.73 -4.27 39.20
C SER A 36 9.57 -5.27 38.96
N PRO A 37 9.25 -6.16 39.91
CA PRO A 37 8.23 -7.20 39.71
C PRO A 37 6.83 -6.65 39.43
N ILE A 38 6.45 -5.52 40.03
CA ILE A 38 5.08 -4.96 39.89
C ILE A 38 4.90 -4.42 38.46
N THR A 39 5.85 -3.60 38.01
CA THR A 39 5.76 -3.00 36.67
C THR A 39 5.95 -4.04 35.58
N LEU A 40 6.76 -5.08 35.82
CA LEU A 40 6.91 -6.19 34.88
C LEU A 40 5.60 -6.98 34.72
N GLU A 41 4.87 -7.23 35.81
CA GLU A 41 3.56 -7.91 35.77
C GLU A 41 2.55 -7.07 34.97
N THR A 42 2.46 -5.76 35.24
CA THR A 42 1.60 -4.85 34.46
C THR A 42 2.00 -4.79 32.99
N TYR A 43 3.31 -4.77 32.67
CA TYR A 43 3.78 -4.80 31.29
C TYR A 43 3.29 -6.06 30.57
N ARG A 44 3.45 -7.23 31.19
CA ARG A 44 2.99 -8.51 30.64
C ARG A 44 1.50 -8.53 30.40
N GLU A 45 0.70 -8.11 31.38
CA GLU A 45 -0.76 -8.03 31.25
C GLU A 45 -1.16 -7.15 30.05
N VAL A 46 -0.59 -5.94 29.95
CA VAL A 46 -0.91 -5.01 28.86
C VAL A 46 -0.47 -5.56 27.51
N THR A 47 0.73 -6.14 27.40
CA THR A 47 1.17 -6.76 26.14
C THR A 47 0.32 -7.96 25.77
N GLN A 48 -0.10 -8.78 26.73
CA GLN A 48 -0.94 -9.95 26.47
C GLN A 48 -2.30 -9.51 25.94
N THR A 49 -2.97 -8.55 26.60
CA THR A 49 -4.25 -7.99 26.12
C THR A 49 -4.13 -7.34 24.74
N MET A 50 -3.00 -6.68 24.44
CA MET A 50 -2.81 -6.00 23.16
C MET A 50 -2.72 -6.97 21.98
N PHE A 51 -2.16 -8.16 22.18
CA PHE A 51 -1.93 -9.16 21.11
C PHE A 51 -2.80 -10.41 21.25
N ASP A 52 -3.83 -10.37 22.09
CA ASP A 52 -4.79 -11.45 22.22
C ASP A 52 -5.73 -11.45 21.01
N ALA A 53 -5.83 -12.60 20.34
CA ALA A 53 -6.69 -12.77 19.16
C ALA A 53 -8.18 -12.89 19.54
N ASP A 54 -8.47 -13.22 20.80
CA ASP A 54 -9.84 -13.38 21.32
C ASP A 54 -10.41 -12.07 21.90
N GLU A 55 -9.58 -11.04 22.09
CA GLU A 55 -10.00 -9.73 22.59
C GLU A 55 -10.58 -8.83 21.49
N ASP A 56 -11.49 -7.94 21.88
CA ASP A 56 -12.08 -6.99 20.94
C ASP A 56 -11.08 -5.89 20.57
N ARG A 57 -11.17 -5.39 19.32
CA ARG A 57 -10.25 -4.39 18.79
C ARG A 57 -10.16 -3.12 19.64
N ALA A 58 -11.26 -2.66 20.25
CA ALA A 58 -11.25 -1.45 21.05
C ALA A 58 -10.46 -1.66 22.36
N THR A 59 -10.54 -2.85 22.94
CA THR A 59 -9.75 -3.25 24.10
C THR A 59 -8.26 -3.35 23.74
N CYS A 60 -7.91 -3.97 22.61
CA CYS A 60 -6.51 -4.02 22.14
C CYS A 60 -5.94 -2.62 21.87
N ASP A 61 -6.70 -1.75 21.19
CA ASP A 61 -6.31 -0.37 20.91
C ASP A 61 -6.12 0.43 22.20
N HIS A 62 -6.97 0.21 23.21
CA HIS A 62 -6.83 0.84 24.52
C HIS A 62 -5.57 0.37 25.26
N ALA A 63 -5.26 -0.93 25.24
CA ALA A 63 -4.04 -1.47 25.82
C ALA A 63 -2.77 -0.91 25.12
N ALA A 64 -2.78 -0.83 23.79
CA ALA A 64 -1.70 -0.23 23.00
C ALA A 64 -1.46 1.24 23.39
N ASP A 65 -2.54 2.02 23.54
CA ASP A 65 -2.50 3.42 23.96
C ASP A 65 -1.99 3.60 25.41
N GLN A 66 -2.31 2.68 26.32
CA GLN A 66 -1.73 2.66 27.66
C GLN A 66 -0.22 2.41 27.63
N LEU A 67 0.22 1.37 26.92
CA LEU A 67 1.65 1.04 26.77
C LEU A 67 2.42 2.20 26.15
N TYR A 68 1.86 2.81 25.11
CA TYR A 68 2.41 4.00 24.46
C TYR A 68 2.67 5.14 25.44
N ARG A 69 1.64 5.61 26.15
CA ARG A 69 1.76 6.77 27.04
C ARG A 69 2.72 6.50 28.19
N TRP A 70 2.69 5.29 28.73
CA TRP A 70 3.59 4.90 29.81
C TRP A 70 5.05 4.85 29.32
N ALA A 71 5.31 4.25 28.16
CA ALA A 71 6.66 4.07 27.65
C ALA A 71 7.32 5.37 27.17
N LEU A 72 6.55 6.31 26.61
CA LEU A 72 7.11 7.58 26.11
C LEU A 72 7.33 8.65 27.18
N ARG A 73 6.58 8.62 28.28
CA ARG A 73 6.66 9.64 29.34
C ARG A 73 8.10 9.96 29.79
N PRO A 74 9.01 8.99 30.01
CA PRO A 74 10.39 9.27 30.43
C PRO A 74 11.24 9.99 29.36
N PHE A 75 10.83 9.92 28.09
CA PHE A 75 11.56 10.48 26.95
C PHE A 75 11.06 11.88 26.54
N GLU A 76 9.99 12.41 27.13
CA GLU A 76 9.40 13.70 26.74
C GLU A 76 10.43 14.85 26.75
N ASP A 77 11.27 14.93 27.78
CA ASP A 77 12.27 15.99 27.88
C ASP A 77 13.42 15.82 26.89
N TRP A 78 13.71 14.58 26.48
CA TRP A 78 14.67 14.30 25.41
C TRP A 78 14.11 14.71 24.06
N MET A 79 12.85 14.33 23.78
CA MET A 79 12.13 14.72 22.56
C MET A 79 12.04 16.25 22.42
N LYS A 80 11.74 16.98 23.50
CA LYS A 80 11.73 18.45 23.51
C LYS A 80 13.08 19.06 23.13
N ARG A 81 14.20 18.39 23.41
CA ARG A 81 15.56 18.87 23.08
C ARG A 81 16.03 18.50 21.68
N LEU A 82 15.32 17.62 20.97
CA LEU A 82 15.69 17.28 19.59
C LEU A 82 15.63 18.53 18.70
N GLU A 83 16.62 18.66 17.84
CA GLU A 83 16.65 19.67 16.79
C GLU A 83 16.06 19.09 15.51
N GLN A 84 15.24 19.88 14.82
CA GLN A 84 14.74 19.52 13.49
C GLN A 84 15.94 19.31 12.54
N PRO A 85 15.90 18.28 11.66
CA PRO A 85 16.91 18.09 10.64
C PRO A 85 17.08 19.36 9.80
N THR A 86 18.33 19.70 9.50
CA THR A 86 18.60 20.82 8.60
C THR A 86 18.38 20.36 7.16
N TYR A 87 17.32 20.85 6.53
CA TYR A 87 17.06 20.58 5.12
C TYR A 87 17.98 21.42 4.23
N ALA A 88 18.39 20.88 3.08
CA ALA A 88 19.20 21.63 2.10
C ALA A 88 18.44 22.78 1.41
N GLY A 89 17.15 22.97 1.74
CA GLY A 89 16.26 23.98 1.19
C GLY A 89 15.14 24.36 2.17
N PRO A 90 14.15 25.18 1.74
CA PRO A 90 13.09 25.66 2.62
C PRO A 90 12.08 24.57 3.03
N PHE A 91 12.08 23.42 2.36
CA PHE A 91 11.15 22.32 2.59
C PHE A 91 11.89 20.98 2.65
N PRO A 92 11.37 19.98 3.40
CA PRO A 92 11.86 18.61 3.34
C PRO A 92 11.67 18.01 1.94
N THR A 93 12.53 17.06 1.60
CA THR A 93 12.38 16.23 0.39
C THR A 93 11.64 14.95 0.71
N LEU A 94 11.11 14.26 -0.30
CA LEU A 94 10.48 12.94 -0.13
C LEU A 94 11.43 11.95 0.54
N ALA A 95 12.74 12.02 0.26
CA ALA A 95 13.75 11.20 0.95
C ALA A 95 13.67 11.32 2.48
N HIS A 96 13.41 12.52 3.02
CA HIS A 96 13.32 12.73 4.47
C HIS A 96 12.10 12.02 5.08
N TYR A 97 11.03 11.82 4.31
CA TYR A 97 9.84 11.06 4.75
C TYR A 97 10.01 9.56 4.59
N LEU A 98 10.68 9.13 3.52
CA LEU A 98 10.89 7.71 3.23
C LEU A 98 11.97 7.10 4.13
N ASP A 99 13.02 7.84 4.45
CA ASP A 99 14.10 7.43 5.34
C ASP A 99 14.44 8.53 6.37
N PRO A 100 13.55 8.78 7.34
CA PRO A 100 13.79 9.81 8.34
C PRO A 100 14.91 9.40 9.31
N PRO A 101 15.73 10.35 9.79
CA PRO A 101 16.71 10.07 10.83
C PRO A 101 16.05 9.44 12.05
N GLU A 102 16.64 8.35 12.54
CA GLU A 102 16.04 7.54 13.59
C GLU A 102 16.79 7.69 14.92
N HIS A 103 16.07 7.87 16.02
CA HIS A 103 16.58 7.74 17.38
C HIS A 103 16.02 6.46 17.98
N ARG A 104 16.92 5.54 18.38
CA ARG A 104 16.53 4.32 19.07
C ARG A 104 16.86 4.43 20.55
N TRP A 105 15.83 4.18 21.35
CA TRP A 105 15.87 4.25 22.79
C TRP A 105 15.53 2.88 23.38
N LYS A 106 16.07 2.61 24.56
CA LYS A 106 15.67 1.49 25.40
C LYS A 106 15.02 2.06 26.65
N LEU A 107 13.89 1.48 27.05
CA LEU A 107 13.27 1.78 28.33
C LEU A 107 13.73 0.74 29.35
N TYR A 108 14.50 1.18 30.34
CA TYR A 108 14.80 0.36 31.51
C TYR A 108 13.80 0.64 32.61
N VAL A 109 13.52 -0.35 33.45
CA VAL A 109 12.69 -0.16 34.64
C VAL A 109 13.47 -0.65 35.85
N VAL A 110 14.03 0.27 36.61
CA VAL A 110 14.89 -0.02 37.76
C VAL A 110 14.16 0.33 39.03
N GLU A 111 13.95 -0.66 39.90
CA GLU A 111 13.24 -0.47 41.17
C GLU A 111 11.86 0.20 41.00
N GLU A 112 11.08 -0.28 40.03
CA GLU A 112 9.74 0.23 39.63
C GLU A 112 9.73 1.63 39.01
N VAL A 113 10.90 2.18 38.64
CA VAL A 113 11.01 3.49 38.00
C VAL A 113 11.45 3.33 36.54
N PRO A 114 10.65 3.79 35.56
CA PRO A 114 11.05 3.79 34.16
C PRO A 114 12.12 4.86 33.88
N GLU A 115 13.24 4.44 33.29
CA GLU A 115 14.40 5.27 32.98
C GLU A 115 14.74 5.22 31.47
N PRO A 116 14.93 6.38 30.82
CA PRO A 116 15.27 6.44 29.41
C PRO A 116 16.75 6.15 29.18
N PHE A 117 17.06 5.31 28.18
CA PHE A 117 18.42 5.04 27.74
C PHE A 117 18.57 5.19 26.23
N LEU A 118 19.61 5.89 25.77
CA LEU A 118 19.92 6.05 24.34
C LEU A 118 20.82 4.92 23.85
N ASP A 119 20.29 4.15 22.89
CA ASP A 119 20.97 3.01 22.31
C ASP A 119 21.70 3.45 21.03
N TYR A 120 23.02 3.52 21.08
CA TYR A 120 23.85 3.98 19.97
C TYR A 120 24.24 2.85 19.01
N ASP A 121 24.18 1.60 19.46
CA ASP A 121 24.63 0.42 18.70
C ASP A 121 23.45 -0.30 18.04
N VAL A 122 22.74 0.40 17.17
CA VAL A 122 21.63 -0.21 16.43
C VAL A 122 21.86 -0.13 14.92
N PRO A 123 21.84 -1.27 14.21
CA PRO A 123 22.02 -1.27 12.76
C PRO A 123 20.98 -0.38 12.06
N PRO A 124 21.34 0.27 10.94
CA PRO A 124 20.39 0.96 10.08
C PRO A 124 19.22 0.05 9.74
N ARG A 125 18.00 0.61 9.74
CA ARG A 125 16.80 -0.14 9.43
C ARG A 125 16.88 -0.64 7.97
N ARG A 126 16.47 -1.89 7.73
CA ARG A 126 16.23 -2.45 6.38
C ARG A 126 14.74 -2.62 6.07
N ASP A 127 13.87 -2.02 6.87
CA ASP A 127 12.42 -2.06 6.62
C ASP A 127 12.04 -0.98 5.60
N GLN A 128 12.45 -1.18 4.35
CA GLN A 128 11.79 -0.55 3.20
C GLN A 128 10.49 -1.33 2.95
N GLN A 129 9.45 -1.01 3.72
CA GLN A 129 8.08 -1.46 3.45
C GLN A 129 7.54 -0.87 2.13
N LEU A 130 8.12 0.26 1.73
CA LEU A 130 7.78 0.96 0.50
C LEU A 130 8.64 0.51 -0.67
N GLY A 131 7.96 0.43 -1.80
CA GLY A 131 8.51 0.13 -3.10
C GLY A 131 8.39 -1.32 -3.51
N VAL A 132 8.34 -1.53 -4.81
CA VAL A 132 8.29 -2.83 -5.46
C VAL A 132 9.60 -3.07 -6.20
N TRP A 133 10.06 -4.32 -6.20
CA TRP A 133 11.24 -4.72 -6.96
C TRP A 133 10.82 -5.47 -8.22
N LEU A 134 10.94 -4.80 -9.36
CA LEU A 134 10.54 -5.25 -10.67
C LEU A 134 11.75 -5.17 -11.64
N PRO A 135 12.74 -6.07 -11.52
CA PRO A 135 14.02 -5.96 -12.23
C PRO A 135 13.92 -6.09 -13.75
N ARG A 136 12.86 -6.73 -14.25
CA ARG A 136 12.60 -6.97 -15.69
C ARG A 136 11.45 -6.14 -16.24
N TYR A 137 10.85 -5.27 -15.43
CA TYR A 137 9.73 -4.44 -15.87
C TYR A 137 10.22 -3.23 -16.65
N GLU A 138 9.69 -3.05 -17.86
CA GLU A 138 10.01 -1.91 -18.70
C GLU A 138 9.03 -0.78 -18.43
N LEU A 139 9.54 0.38 -17.99
CA LEU A 139 8.73 1.57 -17.83
C LEU A 139 8.38 2.19 -19.19
N HIS A 140 7.31 2.98 -19.23
CA HIS A 140 7.02 3.80 -20.40
C HIS A 140 8.21 4.74 -20.71
N PRO A 141 8.64 4.87 -21.98
CA PRO A 141 9.84 5.67 -22.33
C PRO A 141 9.73 7.14 -21.96
N ASP A 142 8.52 7.71 -21.97
CA ASP A 142 8.29 9.12 -21.61
C ASP A 142 8.19 9.36 -20.10
N TRP A 143 8.10 8.30 -19.29
CA TRP A 143 8.01 8.47 -17.84
C TRP A 143 9.35 8.89 -17.27
N ARG A 144 9.35 10.06 -16.64
CA ARG A 144 10.53 10.64 -16.02
C ARG A 144 10.87 9.91 -14.73
N LEU A 145 12.15 9.69 -14.50
CA LEU A 145 12.65 9.06 -13.28
C LEU A 145 13.15 10.11 -12.31
N PHE A 146 12.74 10.00 -11.06
CA PHE A 146 13.14 10.91 -10.00
C PHE A 146 13.73 10.13 -8.83
N LYS A 147 14.79 10.68 -8.23
CA LYS A 147 15.22 10.22 -6.91
C LYS A 147 14.40 10.88 -5.81
N PRO A 148 14.23 10.25 -4.64
CA PRO A 148 13.50 10.85 -3.52
C PRO A 148 14.06 12.20 -3.06
N GLU A 149 15.36 12.46 -3.24
CA GLU A 149 16.00 13.73 -2.86
C GLU A 149 15.67 14.87 -3.82
N GLU A 150 15.24 14.55 -5.04
CA GLU A 150 14.87 15.50 -6.09
C GLU A 150 13.44 16.00 -5.96
N ILE A 151 12.67 15.43 -5.03
CA ILE A 151 11.24 15.71 -4.88
C ILE A 151 11.04 16.48 -3.58
N LEU A 152 10.54 17.72 -3.66
CA LEU A 152 10.13 18.45 -2.47
C LEU A 152 8.76 17.97 -2.00
N ALA A 153 8.58 17.87 -0.69
CA ALA A 153 7.32 17.52 -0.07
C ALA A 153 6.65 18.78 0.51
N SER A 154 5.31 18.78 0.54
CA SER A 154 4.59 19.79 1.32
C SER A 154 4.93 19.60 2.80
N PRO A 155 5.26 20.66 3.54
CA PRO A 155 5.30 20.57 5.00
C PRO A 155 3.91 20.12 5.49
N ALA A 156 3.90 19.29 6.54
CA ALA A 156 2.67 18.95 7.24
C ALA A 156 2.11 20.23 7.90
N ASP A 157 0.79 20.33 8.01
CA ASP A 157 0.14 21.49 8.63
C ASP A 157 0.48 21.60 10.14
N ASP A 158 0.81 20.47 10.78
CA ASP A 158 1.20 20.38 12.19
C ASP A 158 2.49 19.55 12.40
N ASP A 159 3.33 19.96 13.37
CA ASP A 159 4.59 19.29 13.75
C ASP A 159 4.40 17.80 14.17
N GLU A 160 3.19 17.43 14.59
CA GLU A 160 2.85 16.05 14.97
C GLU A 160 2.59 15.16 13.76
N GLU A 161 2.09 15.69 12.64
CA GLU A 161 1.84 14.91 11.41
C GLU A 161 3.08 14.84 10.49
N GLU A 162 4.12 15.62 10.79
CA GLU A 162 5.35 15.64 10.02
C GLU A 162 6.04 14.25 10.04
N LEU A 163 6.14 13.62 8.87
CA LEU A 163 6.73 12.29 8.63
C LEU A 163 5.96 11.06 9.11
N GLU A 164 4.71 11.20 9.54
CA GLU A 164 3.89 10.06 9.95
C GLU A 164 3.40 9.22 8.78
N LYS A 165 3.08 9.89 7.68
CA LYS A 165 2.69 9.29 6.41
C LYS A 165 3.52 9.91 5.30
N PRO A 166 3.83 9.15 4.24
CA PRO A 166 4.46 9.74 3.07
C PRO A 166 3.58 10.90 2.57
N PRO A 167 4.19 12.04 2.21
CA PRO A 167 3.47 13.21 1.79
C PRO A 167 2.81 12.87 0.47
N THR A 168 1.51 13.12 0.37
CA THR A 168 0.76 12.86 -0.86
C THR A 168 0.95 13.99 -1.86
N MET A 169 1.27 15.22 -1.44
CA MET A 169 1.52 16.35 -2.32
C MET A 169 3.01 16.68 -2.40
N VAL A 170 3.54 16.68 -3.62
CA VAL A 170 4.97 16.85 -3.86
C VAL A 170 5.27 17.70 -5.11
N TRP A 171 6.46 18.30 -5.15
CA TRP A 171 6.99 19.06 -6.28
C TRP A 171 8.29 18.42 -6.78
N PRO A 172 8.24 17.67 -7.88
CA PRO A 172 9.43 17.08 -8.49
C PRO A 172 10.32 18.18 -9.09
N ARG A 173 11.57 18.27 -8.63
CA ARG A 173 12.59 19.15 -9.20
C ARG A 173 13.59 18.33 -9.98
N SER A 174 13.65 18.55 -11.28
CA SER A 174 14.64 17.86 -12.10
C SER A 174 15.92 18.68 -12.15
N SER A 175 17.01 18.12 -11.65
CA SER A 175 18.35 18.70 -11.79
C SER A 175 18.84 18.74 -13.25
N THR A 176 18.20 17.95 -14.13
CA THR A 176 18.63 17.69 -15.51
C THR A 176 17.82 18.40 -16.59
N VAL A 177 16.67 19.02 -16.26
CA VAL A 177 15.82 19.73 -17.21
C VAL A 177 15.45 21.11 -16.67
N ALA A 178 15.59 22.15 -17.50
CA ALA A 178 15.20 23.50 -17.13
C ALA A 178 13.67 23.61 -17.00
N GLY A 179 13.17 23.62 -15.76
CA GLY A 179 11.77 23.88 -15.43
C GLY A 179 11.28 22.99 -14.27
N ASP A 180 10.70 23.63 -13.24
CA ASP A 180 10.00 22.91 -12.17
C ASP A 180 8.77 22.19 -12.77
N MET A 181 8.54 20.93 -12.40
CA MET A 181 7.29 20.25 -12.75
C MET A 181 6.12 20.84 -11.94
N PRO A 182 4.89 20.79 -12.48
CA PRO A 182 3.72 21.10 -11.68
C PRO A 182 3.63 20.16 -10.48
N MET A 183 2.83 20.55 -9.50
CA MET A 183 2.54 19.76 -8.32
C MET A 183 1.98 18.38 -8.70
N CYS A 184 2.47 17.35 -8.03
CA CYS A 184 2.06 15.96 -8.24
C CYS A 184 1.48 15.37 -6.96
N TYR A 185 0.60 14.40 -7.15
CA TYR A 185 0.24 13.42 -6.13
C TYR A 185 1.28 12.29 -6.12
N PHE A 186 1.95 12.06 -4.98
CA PHE A 186 2.81 10.90 -4.77
C PHE A 186 1.99 9.72 -4.30
N LYS A 187 1.92 8.68 -5.13
CA LYS A 187 1.29 7.40 -4.79
C LYS A 187 2.36 6.38 -4.41
N PRO A 188 2.51 6.02 -3.12
CA PRO A 188 3.47 5.01 -2.71
C PRO A 188 3.09 3.64 -3.25
N LEU A 189 4.08 2.88 -3.73
CA LEU A 189 3.91 1.47 -4.07
C LEU A 189 4.27 0.61 -2.85
N GLN A 190 3.47 -0.41 -2.57
CA GLN A 190 3.67 -1.29 -1.41
C GLN A 190 4.37 -2.57 -1.84
N ARG A 191 5.39 -3.01 -1.10
CA ARG A 191 6.23 -4.16 -1.47
C ARG A 191 5.45 -5.45 -1.68
N TRP A 192 4.49 -5.74 -0.80
CA TRP A 192 3.68 -6.96 -0.86
C TRP A 192 2.52 -6.87 -1.87
N ARG A 193 2.27 -5.70 -2.47
CA ARG A 193 1.19 -5.49 -3.46
C ARG A 193 1.75 -5.24 -4.86
N TRP A 194 2.79 -5.97 -5.24
CA TRP A 194 3.43 -5.79 -6.54
C TRP A 194 2.48 -6.02 -7.72
N GLN A 195 1.52 -6.94 -7.60
CA GLN A 195 0.49 -7.18 -8.63
C GLN A 195 -0.39 -5.94 -8.85
N HIS A 196 -0.82 -5.27 -7.77
CA HIS A 196 -1.58 -4.02 -7.83
C HIS A 196 -0.75 -2.90 -8.47
N ALA A 197 0.53 -2.80 -8.09
CA ALA A 197 1.45 -1.83 -8.66
C ALA A 197 1.60 -2.03 -10.17
N VAL A 198 1.84 -3.27 -10.62
CA VAL A 198 1.98 -3.60 -12.05
C VAL A 198 0.69 -3.26 -12.80
N ARG A 199 -0.48 -3.67 -12.29
CA ARG A 199 -1.77 -3.35 -12.92
C ARG A 199 -1.96 -1.85 -13.09
N GLU A 200 -1.71 -1.08 -12.03
CA GLU A 200 -1.83 0.38 -12.09
C GLU A 200 -0.87 0.99 -13.11
N MET A 201 0.39 0.52 -13.14
CA MET A 201 1.38 1.00 -14.08
C MET A 201 1.02 0.65 -15.54
N GLU A 202 0.48 -0.54 -15.81
CA GLU A 202 0.01 -0.91 -17.15
C GLU A 202 -1.20 -0.07 -17.60
N THR A 203 -2.15 0.21 -16.71
CA THR A 203 -3.27 1.10 -17.04
C THR A 203 -2.78 2.49 -17.41
N TYR A 204 -1.85 3.07 -16.64
CA TYR A 204 -1.31 4.38 -16.96
C TYR A 204 -0.42 4.39 -18.21
N LYS A 205 0.29 3.30 -18.52
CA LYS A 205 1.00 3.15 -19.80
C LYS A 205 0.03 3.22 -20.97
N ALA A 206 -1.04 2.44 -20.90
CA ALA A 206 -2.05 2.42 -21.96
C ALA A 206 -2.75 3.77 -22.12
N LEU A 207 -3.05 4.46 -21.00
CA LEU A 207 -3.58 5.83 -21.04
C LEU A 207 -2.59 6.80 -21.71
N HIS A 208 -1.28 6.64 -21.48
CA HIS A 208 -0.27 7.54 -22.07
C HIS A 208 -0.24 7.47 -23.61
N GLU A 209 -0.60 6.33 -24.20
CA GLU A 209 -0.65 6.13 -25.66
C GLU A 209 -1.89 6.76 -26.33
N VAL A 210 -2.87 7.24 -25.55
CA VAL A 210 -4.11 7.79 -26.10
C VAL A 210 -3.90 9.24 -26.56
N GLU A 211 -3.93 9.43 -27.89
CA GLU A 211 -3.92 10.77 -28.51
C GLU A 211 -5.28 11.45 -28.27
N ASN A 212 -5.34 12.39 -27.30
CA ASN A 212 -6.50 13.21 -26.88
C ASN A 212 -7.29 12.70 -25.66
N LEU A 213 -6.63 12.76 -24.50
CA LEU A 213 -7.22 12.49 -23.19
C LEU A 213 -7.91 13.71 -22.56
N ASP A 214 -8.02 14.85 -23.24
CA ASP A 214 -8.49 16.09 -22.61
C ASP A 214 -9.97 16.00 -22.19
N ASP A 215 -10.73 15.10 -22.80
CA ASP A 215 -12.11 14.78 -22.45
C ASP A 215 -12.20 13.70 -21.33
N LEU A 216 -11.12 12.96 -21.06
CA LEU A 216 -11.08 11.89 -20.07
C LEU A 216 -10.62 12.44 -18.71
N ARG A 217 -11.53 12.44 -17.73
CA ARG A 217 -11.26 12.93 -16.36
C ARG A 217 -10.50 11.88 -15.53
N VAL A 218 -9.30 11.55 -15.97
CA VAL A 218 -8.37 10.66 -15.27
C VAL A 218 -7.03 11.36 -15.10
N PRO A 219 -6.34 11.20 -13.94
CA PRO A 219 -5.01 11.73 -13.77
C PRO A 219 -4.00 11.13 -14.74
N ARG A 220 -2.87 11.81 -14.97
CA ARG A 220 -1.75 11.29 -15.79
C ARG A 220 -0.52 11.01 -14.94
N VAL A 221 0.30 10.04 -15.34
CA VAL A 221 1.61 9.82 -14.71
C VAL A 221 2.59 10.88 -15.20
N CYS A 222 3.15 11.65 -14.28
CA CYS A 222 4.20 12.64 -14.52
C CYS A 222 5.60 12.02 -14.39
N GLY A 223 5.74 10.92 -13.64
CA GLY A 223 7.00 10.20 -13.48
C GLY A 223 6.95 9.09 -12.43
N VAL A 224 8.10 8.49 -12.18
CA VAL A 224 8.28 7.38 -11.23
C VAL A 224 9.40 7.72 -10.25
N VAL A 225 9.18 7.39 -8.98
CA VAL A 225 10.18 7.55 -7.92
C VAL A 225 10.99 6.27 -7.80
N MET A 226 12.31 6.38 -8.00
CA MET A 226 13.24 5.27 -7.99
C MET A 226 13.71 4.94 -6.57
N GLY A 227 13.96 3.65 -6.30
CA GLY A 227 14.69 3.19 -5.12
C GLY A 227 16.19 3.05 -5.36
N ASP A 228 16.90 2.51 -4.38
CA ASP A 228 18.37 2.42 -4.38
C ASP A 228 18.94 1.40 -5.38
N ARG A 229 18.11 0.45 -5.81
CA ARG A 229 18.51 -0.65 -6.69
C ARG A 229 17.81 -0.55 -8.04
N LYS A 230 18.45 -1.05 -9.10
CA LYS A 230 17.83 -1.14 -10.42
C LYS A 230 16.55 -1.98 -10.35
N GLY A 231 15.47 -1.46 -10.94
CA GLY A 231 14.14 -2.08 -10.89
C GLY A 231 13.40 -1.86 -9.56
N SER A 232 13.95 -1.12 -8.61
CA SER A 232 13.24 -0.71 -7.41
C SER A 232 12.46 0.57 -7.68
N TYR A 233 11.14 0.53 -7.47
CA TYR A 233 10.25 1.67 -7.69
C TYR A 233 9.48 1.95 -6.40
N LEU A 234 9.65 3.13 -5.82
CA LEU A 234 9.07 3.50 -4.52
C LEU A 234 7.63 4.04 -4.66
N GLY A 235 7.29 4.63 -5.80
CA GLY A 235 6.01 5.29 -6.01
C GLY A 235 5.83 5.87 -7.40
N LEU A 236 4.58 6.21 -7.73
CA LEU A 236 4.22 6.96 -8.92
C LEU A 236 4.01 8.45 -8.58
N LEU A 237 4.40 9.31 -9.50
CA LEU A 237 4.07 10.73 -9.47
C LEU A 237 2.93 10.95 -10.47
N ILE A 238 1.75 11.26 -9.94
CA ILE A 238 0.51 11.42 -10.70
C ILE A 238 0.17 12.91 -10.73
N SER A 239 -0.44 13.41 -11.80
CA SER A 239 -0.90 14.79 -11.89
C SER A 239 -1.86 15.10 -10.74
N TYR A 240 -1.60 16.16 -9.99
CA TYR A 240 -2.47 16.52 -8.89
C TYR A 240 -3.81 17.04 -9.42
N VAL A 241 -4.92 16.49 -8.92
CA VAL A 241 -6.27 16.96 -9.18
C VAL A 241 -6.69 17.82 -7.99
N GLU A 242 -6.81 19.13 -8.19
CA GLU A 242 -7.41 20.03 -7.20
C GLU A 242 -8.86 19.60 -6.97
N ASN A 243 -9.25 19.40 -5.70
CA ASN A 243 -10.55 18.83 -5.36
C ASN A 243 -11.10 19.36 -4.04
N ALA A 244 -12.42 19.35 -3.91
CA ALA A 244 -13.13 19.66 -2.67
C ALA A 244 -13.30 18.44 -1.75
N GLY A 245 -12.96 17.25 -2.25
CA GLY A 245 -13.11 15.97 -1.56
C GLY A 245 -13.49 14.84 -2.53
N THR A 246 -13.70 13.66 -1.97
CA THR A 246 -14.23 12.51 -2.71
C THR A 246 -15.74 12.61 -2.85
N LEU A 247 -16.32 11.94 -3.85
CA LEU A 247 -17.77 11.83 -4.00
C LEU A 247 -18.42 11.23 -2.73
N GLU A 248 -17.77 10.23 -2.10
CA GLU A 248 -18.21 9.66 -0.82
C GLU A 248 -18.37 10.72 0.28
N SER A 249 -17.41 11.65 0.37
CA SER A 249 -17.40 12.68 1.42
C SER A 249 -18.38 13.82 1.18
N LEU A 250 -18.69 14.11 -0.09
CA LEU A 250 -19.49 15.26 -0.49
C LEU A 250 -20.98 14.93 -0.65
N VAL A 251 -21.31 13.67 -0.91
CA VAL A 251 -22.70 13.24 -1.10
C VAL A 251 -23.47 13.30 0.21
N GLY A 252 -24.58 14.03 0.18
CA GLY A 252 -25.50 14.16 1.31
C GLY A 252 -26.91 14.50 0.83
N PRO A 253 -27.91 14.44 1.73
CA PRO A 253 -29.32 14.68 1.39
C PRO A 253 -29.55 16.05 0.74
N GLU A 254 -28.75 17.06 1.11
CA GLU A 254 -28.85 18.43 0.60
C GLU A 254 -28.21 18.64 -0.78
N MET A 255 -27.47 17.66 -1.32
CA MET A 255 -26.86 17.79 -2.64
C MET A 255 -27.95 17.94 -3.71
N PRO A 256 -27.93 19.02 -4.53
CA PRO A 256 -28.96 19.24 -5.53
C PRO A 256 -29.03 18.12 -6.57
N LEU A 257 -30.25 17.88 -7.08
CA LEU A 257 -30.53 16.84 -8.06
C LEU A 257 -29.74 16.97 -9.36
N ASP A 258 -29.50 18.21 -9.81
CA ASP A 258 -28.78 18.44 -11.06
C ASP A 258 -27.31 18.02 -10.95
N TYR A 259 -26.63 18.33 -9.83
CA TYR A 259 -25.26 17.87 -9.56
C TYR A 259 -25.16 16.34 -9.53
N ARG A 260 -26.12 15.67 -8.87
CA ARG A 260 -26.17 14.20 -8.84
C ARG A 260 -26.27 13.60 -10.24
N ARG A 261 -27.06 14.23 -11.13
CA ARG A 261 -27.19 13.79 -12.53
C ARG A 261 -25.92 14.07 -13.32
N ASP A 262 -25.32 15.24 -13.16
CA ASP A 262 -24.12 15.63 -13.88
C ASP A 262 -22.95 14.71 -13.53
N PHE A 263 -22.76 14.35 -12.26
CA PHE A 263 -21.75 13.38 -11.85
C PHE A 263 -21.98 12.00 -12.46
N LEU A 264 -23.23 11.54 -12.56
CA LEU A 264 -23.53 10.27 -13.21
C LEU A 264 -23.20 10.27 -14.69
N VAL A 265 -23.55 11.34 -15.40
CA VAL A 265 -23.21 11.49 -16.81
C VAL A 265 -21.70 11.44 -16.99
N GLN A 266 -20.95 12.24 -16.22
CA GLN A 266 -19.49 12.28 -16.31
C GLN A 266 -18.82 10.95 -15.98
N LEU A 267 -19.29 10.24 -14.94
CA LEU A 267 -18.75 8.93 -14.57
C LEU A 267 -19.06 7.86 -15.63
N THR A 268 -20.28 7.90 -16.20
CA THR A 268 -20.67 6.97 -17.27
C THR A 268 -19.82 7.20 -18.51
N GLU A 269 -19.67 8.46 -18.94
CA GLU A 269 -18.83 8.82 -20.09
C GLU A 269 -17.36 8.41 -19.89
N THR A 270 -16.81 8.66 -18.70
CA THR A 270 -15.43 8.28 -18.37
C THR A 270 -15.25 6.75 -18.40
N LEU A 271 -16.19 6.00 -17.84
CA LEU A 271 -16.14 4.54 -17.83
C LEU A 271 -16.31 3.94 -19.22
N ASP A 272 -17.25 4.46 -20.02
CA ASP A 272 -17.47 4.00 -21.39
C ASP A 272 -16.19 4.20 -22.22
N LEU A 273 -15.55 5.37 -22.12
CA LEU A 273 -14.28 5.64 -22.80
C LEU A 273 -13.14 4.73 -22.33
N LEU A 274 -13.03 4.46 -21.02
CA LEU A 274 -12.04 3.50 -20.50
C LEU A 274 -12.27 2.10 -21.09
N HIS A 275 -13.52 1.64 -21.12
CA HIS A 275 -13.88 0.33 -21.64
C HIS A 275 -13.68 0.23 -23.15
N GLU A 276 -13.95 1.30 -23.91
CA GLU A 276 -13.64 1.39 -25.35
C GLU A 276 -12.14 1.26 -25.65
N LEU A 277 -11.30 1.74 -24.73
CA LEU A 277 -9.84 1.58 -24.78
C LEU A 277 -9.35 0.21 -24.29
N GLY A 278 -10.26 -0.68 -23.88
CA GLY A 278 -9.93 -1.97 -23.29
C GLY A 278 -9.39 -1.89 -21.86
N LEU A 279 -9.55 -0.74 -21.21
CA LEU A 279 -9.09 -0.50 -19.83
C LEU A 279 -10.23 -0.73 -18.85
N THR A 280 -9.87 -1.17 -17.64
CA THR A 280 -10.79 -1.30 -16.53
C THR A 280 -10.39 -0.36 -15.41
N TRP A 281 -11.38 0.23 -14.73
CA TRP A 281 -11.13 1.02 -13.53
C TRP A 281 -10.73 0.10 -12.37
N GLY A 282 -11.51 -0.95 -12.14
CA GLY A 282 -11.18 -2.10 -11.33
C GLY A 282 -11.45 -2.00 -9.83
N ASP A 283 -11.79 -0.81 -9.33
CA ASP A 283 -12.31 -0.58 -7.98
C ASP A 283 -13.25 0.65 -8.01
N ALA A 284 -14.37 0.49 -8.71
CA ALA A 284 -15.37 1.53 -8.91
C ALA A 284 -16.17 1.81 -7.63
N ARG A 285 -15.76 2.85 -6.89
CA ARG A 285 -16.39 3.27 -5.63
C ARG A 285 -16.32 4.78 -5.44
N PRO A 286 -17.24 5.40 -4.66
CA PRO A 286 -17.29 6.86 -4.54
C PRO A 286 -16.07 7.48 -3.85
N SER A 287 -15.29 6.73 -3.06
CA SER A 287 -14.04 7.26 -2.49
C SER A 287 -12.93 7.41 -3.54
N ASN A 288 -13.06 6.75 -4.69
CA ASN A 288 -12.12 6.79 -5.81
C ASN A 288 -12.58 7.78 -6.89
N VAL A 289 -13.54 8.65 -6.56
CA VAL A 289 -14.00 9.74 -7.42
C VAL A 289 -13.68 11.06 -6.72
N LEU A 290 -12.82 11.89 -7.31
CA LEU A 290 -12.52 13.24 -6.82
C LEU A 290 -13.42 14.26 -7.51
N ILE A 291 -13.93 15.24 -6.77
CA ILE A 291 -14.73 16.33 -7.33
C ILE A 291 -13.90 17.62 -7.35
N ASP A 292 -13.61 18.12 -8.56
CA ASP A 292 -12.84 19.34 -8.75
C ASP A 292 -13.67 20.62 -8.49
N PRO A 293 -13.05 21.81 -8.35
CA PRO A 293 -13.75 23.06 -8.10
C PRO A 293 -14.73 23.51 -9.20
N ASN A 294 -14.70 22.89 -10.38
CA ASN A 294 -15.60 23.13 -11.51
C ASN A 294 -16.65 22.02 -11.66
N ASP A 295 -16.88 21.24 -10.60
CA ASP A 295 -17.83 20.12 -10.57
C ASP A 295 -17.50 18.99 -11.56
N GLY A 296 -16.21 18.84 -11.87
CA GLY A 296 -15.68 17.71 -12.63
C GLY A 296 -15.51 16.47 -11.75
N ALA A 297 -16.07 15.33 -12.16
CA ALA A 297 -15.88 14.04 -11.51
C ALA A 297 -14.68 13.30 -12.12
N TRP A 298 -13.60 13.18 -11.35
CA TRP A 298 -12.36 12.52 -11.77
C TRP A 298 -12.28 11.10 -11.22
N VAL A 299 -12.03 10.15 -12.11
CA VAL A 299 -11.79 8.74 -11.78
C VAL A 299 -10.33 8.55 -11.41
N VAL A 300 -10.07 8.04 -10.21
CA VAL A 300 -8.71 7.78 -9.69
C VAL A 300 -8.56 6.35 -9.20
N ASP A 301 -7.31 5.96 -8.91
CA ASP A 301 -6.92 4.66 -8.35
C ASP A 301 -7.23 3.42 -9.23
N PHE A 302 -6.29 3.08 -10.12
CA PHE A 302 -6.36 1.91 -11.00
C PHE A 302 -5.65 0.66 -10.45
N GLY A 303 -5.02 0.77 -9.27
CA GLY A 303 -4.37 -0.36 -8.61
C GLY A 303 -5.37 -1.30 -7.94
N GLY A 304 -6.59 -0.80 -7.70
CA GLY A 304 -7.72 -1.50 -7.09
C GLY A 304 -7.63 -1.66 -5.58
N ALA A 305 -8.63 -2.37 -5.03
CA ALA A 305 -9.07 -2.25 -3.64
C ALA A 305 -7.93 -2.30 -2.62
N HIS A 306 -7.66 -1.14 -2.03
CA HIS A 306 -6.60 -0.98 -1.02
C HIS A 306 -7.00 -1.45 0.38
N ASP A 307 -8.30 -1.52 0.64
CA ASP A 307 -8.88 -1.71 1.96
C ASP A 307 -9.69 -3.00 1.98
N GLU A 308 -9.08 -4.09 2.45
CA GLU A 308 -9.72 -5.42 2.57
C GLU A 308 -11.04 -5.38 3.32
N SER A 309 -11.19 -4.45 4.28
CA SER A 309 -12.42 -4.28 5.07
C SER A 309 -13.59 -3.68 4.30
N ARG A 310 -13.32 -3.03 3.15
CA ARG A 310 -14.32 -2.40 2.28
C ARG A 310 -14.52 -3.15 0.96
N ILE A 311 -13.81 -4.26 0.77
CA ILE A 311 -13.99 -5.11 -0.40
C ILE A 311 -15.36 -5.78 -0.30
N GLY A 312 -16.20 -5.57 -1.31
CA GLY A 312 -17.56 -6.10 -1.35
C GLY A 312 -18.63 -5.05 -1.09
N ASP A 313 -18.30 -3.85 -0.60
CA ASP A 313 -19.28 -2.80 -0.31
C ASP A 313 -19.92 -2.21 -1.58
N TRP A 314 -19.13 -2.11 -2.65
CA TRP A 314 -19.48 -1.41 -3.89
C TRP A 314 -19.41 -2.30 -5.12
N VAL A 315 -18.50 -3.26 -5.11
CA VAL A 315 -18.24 -4.19 -6.22
C VAL A 315 -18.03 -5.57 -5.60
N SER A 316 -18.66 -6.60 -6.17
CA SER A 316 -18.49 -7.98 -5.73
C SER A 316 -17.02 -8.40 -5.87
N LYS A 317 -16.51 -9.17 -4.89
CA LYS A 317 -15.11 -9.66 -4.86
C LYS A 317 -14.70 -10.30 -6.18
N ARG A 318 -15.54 -11.17 -6.73
CA ARG A 318 -15.30 -11.87 -8.00
C ARG A 318 -15.30 -10.97 -9.23
N HIS A 319 -15.88 -9.76 -9.14
CA HIS A 319 -15.98 -8.83 -10.27
C HIS A 319 -14.90 -7.74 -10.23
N LEU A 320 -14.08 -7.66 -9.18
CA LEU A 320 -12.98 -6.70 -9.10
C LEU A 320 -12.09 -6.78 -10.35
N HIS A 321 -11.64 -5.61 -10.82
CA HIS A 321 -10.77 -5.49 -12.00
C HIS A 321 -11.37 -5.98 -13.33
N THR A 322 -12.69 -6.05 -13.42
CA THR A 322 -13.40 -6.41 -14.66
C THR A 322 -14.34 -5.28 -15.12
N PRO A 323 -14.67 -5.20 -16.42
CA PRO A 323 -15.68 -4.25 -16.90
C PRO A 323 -17.06 -4.49 -16.25
N LEU A 324 -17.37 -5.74 -15.87
CA LEU A 324 -18.59 -6.07 -15.15
C LEU A 324 -18.60 -5.45 -13.75
N GLY A 325 -17.47 -5.51 -13.04
CA GLY A 325 -17.31 -4.89 -11.73
C GLY A 325 -17.40 -3.37 -11.79
N ASP A 326 -16.84 -2.75 -12.82
CA ASP A 326 -16.97 -1.30 -13.04
C ASP A 326 -18.43 -0.87 -13.20
N ARG A 327 -19.23 -1.66 -13.93
CA ARG A 327 -20.66 -1.42 -14.12
C ARG A 327 -21.47 -1.66 -12.84
N GLU A 328 -21.10 -2.67 -12.05
CA GLU A 328 -21.67 -2.93 -10.73
C GLU A 328 -21.39 -1.77 -9.76
N GLY A 329 -20.15 -1.29 -9.73
CA GLY A 329 -19.75 -0.12 -8.94
C GLY A 329 -20.49 1.14 -9.36
N LEU A 330 -20.57 1.41 -10.67
CA LEU A 330 -21.36 2.55 -11.20
C LEU A 330 -22.84 2.45 -10.80
N TYR A 331 -23.42 1.25 -10.84
CA TYR A 331 -24.80 1.03 -10.38
C TYR A 331 -24.97 1.37 -8.90
N ASN A 332 -24.06 0.91 -8.04
CA ASN A 332 -24.11 1.20 -6.61
C ASN A 332 -23.86 2.68 -6.30
N ILE A 333 -22.96 3.35 -7.01
CA ILE A 333 -22.77 4.81 -6.96
C ILE A 333 -24.08 5.52 -7.36
N THR A 334 -24.74 5.06 -8.41
CA THR A 334 -26.03 5.59 -8.86
C THR A 334 -27.10 5.43 -7.79
N ARG A 335 -27.14 4.28 -7.12
CA ARG A 335 -28.07 4.01 -6.01
C ARG A 335 -27.84 4.96 -4.85
N MET A 336 -26.59 5.21 -4.48
CA MET A 336 -26.23 6.19 -3.45
C MET A 336 -26.68 7.60 -3.86
N LEU A 337 -26.36 8.03 -5.09
CA LEU A 337 -26.71 9.36 -5.57
C LEU A 337 -28.22 9.57 -5.72
N MET A 338 -28.99 8.53 -6.03
CA MET A 338 -30.44 8.64 -6.22
C MET A 338 -31.25 8.27 -4.96
N ALA A 339 -30.58 7.97 -3.85
CA ALA A 339 -31.23 7.61 -2.59
C ALA A 339 -32.23 8.70 -2.13
N GLY A 340 -33.45 8.26 -1.80
CA GLY A 340 -34.55 9.14 -1.39
C GLY A 340 -35.30 9.83 -2.55
N ILE A 341 -34.86 9.65 -3.79
CA ILE A 341 -35.53 10.15 -5.00
C ILE A 341 -36.12 9.00 -5.81
N VAL A 342 -35.31 7.98 -6.08
CA VAL A 342 -35.68 6.77 -6.80
C VAL A 342 -35.37 5.57 -5.92
N ASP A 343 -36.33 4.66 -5.80
CA ASP A 343 -36.11 3.37 -5.16
C ASP A 343 -35.45 2.43 -6.18
N MET A 344 -34.16 2.17 -6.00
CA MET A 344 -33.39 1.25 -6.84
C MET A 344 -32.99 0.02 -6.03
N PRO A 345 -33.24 -1.20 -6.54
CA PRO A 345 -32.93 -2.42 -5.80
C PRO A 345 -31.43 -2.52 -5.53
N SER A 346 -31.05 -3.16 -4.42
CA SER A 346 -29.66 -3.58 -4.22
C SER A 346 -29.32 -4.72 -5.15
N LEU A 347 -28.11 -4.73 -5.71
CA LEU A 347 -27.54 -5.93 -6.30
C LEU A 347 -27.07 -6.84 -5.16
N PRO A 348 -27.22 -8.17 -5.29
CA PRO A 348 -26.59 -9.10 -4.37
C PRO A 348 -25.07 -8.99 -4.53
N LEU A 349 -24.44 -8.32 -3.57
CA LEU A 349 -23.00 -8.38 -3.37
C LEU A 349 -22.70 -9.72 -2.67
N ASP A 350 -21.51 -10.27 -2.90
CA ASP A 350 -21.14 -11.59 -2.38
C ASP A 350 -21.08 -11.65 -0.86
N ASP A 351 -22.23 -11.91 -0.25
CA ASP A 351 -22.40 -12.49 1.07
C ASP A 351 -23.36 -13.69 0.89
N ASP A 352 -22.97 -14.89 1.38
CA ASP A 352 -23.71 -16.17 1.32
C ASP A 352 -23.73 -16.98 0.00
N ALA A 353 -22.57 -17.15 -0.65
CA ALA A 353 -22.32 -18.47 -1.28
C ALA A 353 -21.84 -19.44 -0.20
N THR A 354 -22.74 -19.87 0.68
CA THR A 354 -22.56 -21.11 1.43
C THR A 354 -22.23 -22.21 0.44
N THR A 355 -21.05 -22.80 0.61
CA THR A 355 -20.62 -24.04 -0.04
C THR A 355 -21.62 -25.14 0.30
N ASP A 356 -22.65 -25.30 -0.51
CA ASP A 356 -23.56 -26.45 -0.51
C ASP A 356 -24.16 -26.58 -1.92
N GLU A 357 -23.32 -26.92 -2.90
CA GLU A 357 -23.79 -27.80 -3.96
C GLU A 357 -23.08 -29.14 -3.76
N GLU A 358 -23.78 -30.03 -3.05
CA GLU A 358 -23.56 -31.46 -3.08
C GLU A 358 -23.56 -31.94 -4.53
N VAL A 359 -22.37 -32.15 -5.10
CA VAL A 359 -22.21 -33.11 -6.19
C VAL A 359 -21.89 -34.45 -5.51
N GLY A 360 -22.95 -35.21 -5.29
CA GLY A 360 -22.89 -36.54 -4.71
C GLY A 360 -22.09 -37.52 -5.58
N ASP A 361 -21.35 -38.36 -4.86
CA ASP A 361 -20.94 -39.74 -5.14
C ASP A 361 -20.44 -40.08 -6.55
N ASN A 362 -19.14 -40.36 -6.62
CA ASN A 362 -18.78 -41.77 -6.78
C ASN A 362 -17.40 -42.05 -6.17
N ASP A 363 -17.45 -42.92 -5.16
CA ASP A 363 -16.34 -43.68 -4.60
C ASP A 363 -15.49 -44.33 -5.70
N GLU A 364 -14.17 -44.26 -5.56
CA GLU A 364 -13.34 -45.47 -5.61
C GLU A 364 -12.07 -45.21 -4.79
N ASP A 365 -12.08 -45.80 -3.60
CA ASP A 365 -10.94 -45.98 -2.71
C ASP A 365 -9.74 -46.58 -3.47
N THR A 366 -8.55 -46.05 -3.24
CA THR A 366 -7.33 -46.87 -3.15
C THR A 366 -6.28 -46.11 -2.34
N ASP A 367 -6.22 -46.47 -1.06
CA ASP A 367 -5.05 -46.27 -0.20
C ASP A 367 -3.89 -47.10 -0.75
N GLU A 368 -2.77 -46.49 -1.14
CA GLU A 368 -1.45 -47.10 -1.01
C GLU A 368 -0.44 -46.01 -0.62
N ASP A 369 -0.09 -46.01 0.67
CA ASP A 369 1.16 -45.47 1.20
C ASP A 369 2.33 -46.26 0.60
N GLU A 370 3.27 -45.63 -0.11
CA GLU A 370 4.67 -46.09 -0.14
C GLU A 370 5.63 -44.88 -0.22
N ASP A 371 6.51 -44.84 0.77
CA ASP A 371 7.69 -43.99 0.88
C ASP A 371 8.77 -44.33 -0.17
N GLU A 372 9.78 -43.45 -0.25
CA GLU A 372 11.17 -43.67 -0.70
C GLU A 372 11.53 -43.38 -2.17
N ASP A 373 12.33 -42.32 -2.27
CA ASP A 373 13.66 -42.24 -2.93
C ASP A 373 13.81 -41.53 -4.28
N ASP A 374 14.68 -40.52 -4.20
CA ASP A 374 15.36 -39.78 -5.26
C ASP A 374 16.10 -40.71 -6.23
N GLU A 375 15.92 -40.55 -7.55
CA GLU A 375 17.02 -40.68 -8.52
C GLU A 375 16.77 -39.78 -9.75
N ASP A 376 17.77 -38.94 -10.04
CA ASP A 376 17.95 -38.17 -11.27
C ASP A 376 18.03 -39.07 -12.51
N GLU A 377 17.52 -38.62 -13.67
CA GLU A 377 18.27 -38.67 -14.95
C GLU A 377 17.52 -37.95 -16.09
N GLU A 378 18.23 -37.02 -16.75
CA GLU A 378 17.90 -36.43 -18.05
C GLU A 378 17.91 -37.48 -19.17
N GLU A 379 17.04 -37.34 -20.18
CA GLU A 379 17.40 -37.21 -21.61
C GLU A 379 16.18 -37.47 -22.53
N GLY A 380 16.10 -36.71 -23.63
CA GLY A 380 15.62 -37.26 -24.91
C GLY A 380 14.37 -36.66 -25.54
N LEU A 381 14.58 -35.62 -26.37
CA LEU A 381 13.67 -35.11 -27.39
C LEU A 381 13.30 -36.18 -28.44
N GLU A 382 12.07 -36.18 -28.95
CA GLU A 382 11.76 -35.99 -30.40
C GLU A 382 10.27 -36.22 -30.76
N GLU A 383 9.75 -35.22 -31.50
CA GLU A 383 8.78 -35.28 -32.61
C GLU A 383 7.41 -35.98 -32.47
N LEU A 384 6.33 -35.18 -32.59
CA LEU A 384 5.30 -35.41 -33.63
C LEU A 384 4.58 -34.10 -34.02
N ASP A 385 4.86 -33.65 -35.24
CA ASP A 385 4.17 -32.58 -35.98
C ASP A 385 2.93 -33.16 -36.69
N GLY A 386 1.81 -32.41 -36.78
CA GLY A 386 0.55 -33.03 -37.21
C GLY A 386 -0.77 -32.25 -37.39
N VAL A 387 -0.76 -30.95 -37.72
CA VAL A 387 -1.73 -30.31 -38.66
C VAL A 387 -3.23 -30.22 -38.26
N ARG A 388 -3.72 -29.03 -37.85
CA ARG A 388 -4.64 -28.14 -38.64
C ARG A 388 -5.13 -26.89 -37.90
N LYS A 389 -4.87 -25.77 -38.56
CA LYS A 389 -5.30 -24.37 -38.40
C LYS A 389 -6.75 -24.12 -37.97
N SER A 390 -6.91 -23.13 -37.09
CA SER A 390 -7.77 -21.96 -37.34
C SER A 390 -7.20 -20.75 -36.58
N GLU A 391 -7.08 -19.64 -37.31
CA GLU A 391 -6.53 -18.35 -36.91
C GLU A 391 -7.46 -17.61 -35.92
N ASP A 392 -6.87 -16.60 -35.25
CA ASP A 392 -7.47 -15.57 -34.38
C ASP A 392 -7.58 -15.92 -32.89
N LEU A 393 -6.49 -15.66 -32.13
CA LEU A 393 -6.46 -15.14 -30.75
C LEU A 393 -5.00 -15.13 -30.23
N GLU A 394 -4.19 -14.17 -30.69
CA GLU A 394 -2.90 -13.84 -30.06
C GLU A 394 -2.84 -12.33 -29.79
N GLN A 395 -3.32 -11.96 -28.61
CA GLN A 395 -2.95 -10.74 -27.88
C GLN A 395 -3.68 -10.83 -26.54
N LEU A 396 -3.11 -11.58 -25.59
CA LEU A 396 -3.31 -11.55 -24.13
C LEU A 396 -2.67 -12.83 -23.54
N ASP A 397 -1.35 -12.99 -23.69
CA ASP A 397 -0.60 -14.07 -23.03
C ASP A 397 0.67 -13.54 -22.34
N GLY A 398 0.49 -12.47 -21.55
CA GLY A 398 1.55 -11.81 -20.79
C GLY A 398 1.46 -11.97 -19.27
N LEU A 399 0.37 -12.55 -18.74
CA LEU A 399 0.11 -12.60 -17.30
C LEU A 399 0.26 -14.01 -16.68
N ALA A 400 0.34 -15.07 -17.49
CA ALA A 400 0.41 -16.45 -17.00
C ALA A 400 1.85 -17.01 -16.81
N LYS A 401 2.90 -16.19 -17.00
CA LYS A 401 4.31 -16.63 -16.86
C LYS A 401 5.06 -16.08 -15.65
N PHE A 402 4.35 -15.49 -14.68
CA PHE A 402 4.99 -14.91 -13.49
C PHE A 402 4.94 -15.79 -12.24
N ASP A 403 4.17 -16.88 -12.24
CA ASP A 403 4.01 -17.73 -11.04
C ASP A 403 5.18 -18.71 -10.80
N GLU A 404 6.15 -18.85 -11.73
CA GLU A 404 7.27 -19.81 -11.59
C GLU A 404 8.65 -19.19 -11.26
N LEU A 405 8.76 -17.89 -10.97
CA LEU A 405 10.08 -17.23 -10.84
C LEU A 405 10.36 -16.49 -9.51
N ALA A 406 9.58 -16.77 -8.46
CA ALA A 406 9.80 -16.20 -7.12
C ALA A 406 10.42 -17.16 -6.09
N ASN A 407 10.73 -18.42 -6.46
CA ASN A 407 11.17 -19.46 -5.53
C ASN A 407 12.67 -19.82 -5.61
N ASP A 408 13.55 -18.88 -5.95
CA ASP A 408 15.00 -19.06 -5.78
C ASP A 408 15.51 -18.24 -4.60
N ASP A 409 15.18 -18.69 -3.39
CA ASP A 409 15.76 -18.20 -2.14
C ASP A 409 16.49 -19.37 -1.46
N HIS A 410 17.67 -19.72 -1.98
CA HIS A 410 18.58 -20.67 -1.32
C HIS A 410 20.00 -20.13 -1.16
N SER A 411 20.35 -19.95 0.12
CA SER A 411 21.68 -20.03 0.74
C SER A 411 22.81 -19.18 0.15
N ILE A 412 23.09 -18.03 0.78
CA ILE A 412 24.45 -17.49 0.81
C ILE A 412 25.11 -17.98 2.10
N ALA A 413 25.82 -19.09 1.98
CA ALA A 413 26.80 -19.52 2.97
C ALA A 413 27.95 -18.51 3.02
N CYS A 414 28.28 -18.03 4.22
CA CYS A 414 29.49 -17.27 4.48
C CYS A 414 30.70 -18.20 4.41
N ASP A 415 31.55 -18.04 3.40
CA ASP A 415 32.88 -18.64 3.40
C ASP A 415 33.86 -17.79 4.24
N PRO A 416 34.78 -18.42 5.00
CA PRO A 416 35.71 -17.74 5.88
C PRO A 416 36.92 -17.21 5.09
N HIS A 417 37.33 -15.98 5.39
CA HIS A 417 38.54 -15.36 4.86
C HIS A 417 39.79 -16.17 5.26
N PRO A 418 40.73 -16.45 4.32
CA PRO A 418 42.02 -17.04 4.65
C PRO A 418 42.95 -15.98 5.25
N GLY A 419 43.78 -16.44 6.17
CA GLY A 419 44.61 -15.61 7.04
C GLY A 419 45.64 -14.71 6.35
N VAL A 420 46.05 -13.72 7.12
CA VAL A 420 47.32 -13.01 6.96
C VAL A 420 48.05 -13.15 8.31
N GLU A 421 49.32 -13.56 8.21
CA GLU A 421 50.29 -13.80 9.29
C GLU A 421 50.44 -12.65 10.29
#